data_AF-A0A2E1E8C6-F1
#
_entry.id   AF-A0A2E1E8C6-F1
#
_cell.length_a   1.000
_cell.length_b   1.000
_cell.length_c   1.000
_cell.angle_alpha   90.00
_cell.angle_beta   90.00
_cell.angle_gamma   90.00
#
_symmetry.space_group_name_H-M   'P 1'
#
loop_
_entity.id
_entity.type
_entity.pdbx_description
1 polymer ?
#
loop_
_entity_poly.entity_id
_entity_poly.type
_entity_poly.pdbx_seq_one_letter_code
_entity_poly.pdbx_strand_id
1 'polypeptide(L)'
;MCGRFTLRNKGQVQDLTGEVIEENYNVAPSSSILTITDSHKWRKWSYSPSWAKEPMNLINARSETVREKPSFKESKPCLVLADEWYEWKRDGETKQPYFFHLDHQMF
;
A
#
# COMPACT_ATOMS: atom_id res chain seq x y z
N MET A 1 4.11 1.04 10.89
CA MET A 1 3.47 1.78 9.77
C MET A 1 4.24 1.30 8.57
N CYS A 2 3.62 0.46 7.76
CA CYS A 2 4.33 -0.27 6.72
C CYS A 2 4.83 0.69 5.65
N GLY A 3 6.09 0.52 5.26
CA GLY A 3 6.74 1.33 4.24
C GLY A 3 7.10 0.55 2.99
N ARG A 4 7.02 -0.79 3.02
CA ARG A 4 7.33 -1.65 1.87
C ARG A 4 6.44 -2.88 1.88
N PHE A 5 6.03 -3.29 0.70
CA PHE A 5 5.24 -4.51 0.51
C PHE A 5 5.58 -5.19 -0.82
N THR A 6 4.93 -6.30 -1.11
CA THR A 6 5.12 -7.06 -2.34
C THR A 6 3.81 -7.23 -3.10
N LEU A 7 3.95 -7.48 -4.40
CA LEU A 7 2.84 -7.94 -5.23
C LEU A 7 3.43 -8.95 -6.22
N ARG A 8 3.33 -10.24 -5.88
CA ARG A 8 4.00 -11.35 -6.57
C ARG A 8 2.99 -12.40 -7.05
N ASN A 9 1.83 -12.49 -6.44
CA ASN A 9 0.80 -13.46 -6.80
C ASN A 9 0.07 -13.11 -8.11
N LYS A 10 0.75 -13.32 -9.24
CA LYS A 10 0.25 -13.05 -10.59
C LYS A 10 -1.10 -13.71 -10.89
N GLY A 11 -1.25 -14.97 -10.47
CA GLY A 11 -2.47 -15.74 -10.70
C GLY A 11 -3.68 -15.10 -10.01
N GLN A 12 -3.58 -14.82 -8.70
CA GLN A 12 -4.67 -14.18 -7.98
C GLN A 12 -4.98 -12.77 -8.48
N VAL A 13 -3.96 -12.00 -8.89
CA VAL A 13 -4.18 -10.67 -9.48
C VAL A 13 -4.90 -10.77 -10.82
N GLN A 14 -4.49 -11.70 -11.69
CA GLN A 14 -5.15 -11.93 -12.97
C GLN A 14 -6.59 -12.43 -12.79
N ASP A 15 -6.84 -13.35 -11.85
CA ASP A 15 -8.18 -13.85 -11.56
C ASP A 15 -9.11 -12.75 -11.02
N LEU A 16 -8.57 -11.85 -10.19
CA LEU A 16 -9.35 -10.77 -9.56
C LEU A 16 -9.56 -9.56 -10.47
N THR A 17 -8.60 -9.23 -11.35
CA THR A 17 -8.57 -7.96 -12.09
C THR A 17 -8.44 -8.12 -13.60
N GLY A 18 -8.08 -9.30 -14.09
CA GLY A 18 -7.72 -9.53 -15.50
C GLY A 18 -6.35 -8.99 -15.91
N GLU A 19 -5.65 -8.27 -15.02
CA GLU A 19 -4.35 -7.69 -15.31
C GLU A 19 -3.24 -8.75 -15.27
N VAL A 20 -2.32 -8.67 -16.23
CA VAL A 20 -1.05 -9.40 -16.18
C VAL A 20 -0.01 -8.45 -15.60
N ILE A 21 0.57 -8.83 -14.47
CA ILE A 21 1.56 -8.02 -13.75
C ILE A 21 2.94 -8.69 -13.74
N GLU A 22 3.97 -7.86 -13.58
CA GLU A 22 5.30 -8.32 -13.18
C GLU A 22 5.38 -8.43 -11.66
N GLU A 23 6.15 -9.41 -11.19
CA GLU A 23 6.36 -9.59 -9.76
C GLU A 23 7.20 -8.44 -9.19
N ASN A 24 6.72 -7.84 -8.10
CA ASN A 24 7.46 -6.83 -7.37
C ASN A 24 7.71 -7.28 -5.93
N TYR A 25 8.96 -7.58 -5.64
CA TYR A 25 9.42 -8.02 -4.31
C TYR A 25 9.69 -6.86 -3.36
N ASN A 26 9.53 -5.62 -3.81
CA ASN A 26 10.04 -4.46 -3.11
C ASN A 26 9.28 -3.16 -3.41
N VAL A 27 7.94 -3.22 -3.43
CA VAL A 27 7.08 -2.05 -3.68
C VAL A 27 7.40 -0.96 -2.63
N ALA A 28 7.72 0.23 -3.12
CA ALA A 28 8.18 1.36 -2.31
C ALA A 28 7.17 2.52 -2.33
N PRO A 29 7.24 3.47 -1.39
CA PRO A 29 6.55 4.74 -1.50
C PRO A 29 6.75 5.38 -2.86
N SER A 30 5.73 6.05 -3.39
CA SER A 30 5.72 6.63 -4.75
C SER A 30 5.73 5.64 -5.92
N SER A 31 5.79 4.32 -5.69
CA SER A 31 5.58 3.32 -6.75
C SER A 31 4.15 3.38 -7.29
N SER A 32 3.95 2.94 -8.53
CA SER A 32 2.60 2.64 -9.04
C SER A 32 2.13 1.32 -8.43
N ILE A 33 0.94 1.32 -7.83
CA ILE A 33 0.33 0.18 -7.13
C ILE A 33 -1.06 -0.09 -7.68
N LEU A 34 -1.44 -1.36 -7.73
CA LEU A 34 -2.77 -1.77 -8.17
C LEU A 34 -3.77 -1.60 -7.02
N THR A 35 -4.82 -0.84 -7.27
CA THR A 35 -5.88 -0.56 -6.29
C THR A 35 -7.23 -0.99 -6.83
N ILE A 36 -8.13 -1.42 -5.96
CA ILE A 36 -9.52 -1.76 -6.30
C ILE A 36 -10.47 -0.78 -5.62
N THR A 37 -11.36 -0.20 -6.42
CA THR A 37 -12.53 0.56 -5.97
C THR A 37 -13.77 -0.09 -6.62
N ASP A 38 -14.49 0.64 -7.48
CA ASP A 38 -15.51 0.04 -8.36
C ASP A 38 -14.89 -0.66 -9.58
N SER A 39 -13.63 -0.33 -9.86
CA SER A 39 -12.76 -0.94 -10.88
C SER A 39 -11.33 -0.98 -10.34
N HIS A 40 -10.48 -1.80 -10.96
CA HIS A 40 -9.04 -1.79 -10.69
C HIS A 40 -8.36 -0.62 -11.41
N LYS A 41 -7.45 0.05 -10.71
CA LYS A 41 -6.65 1.15 -11.27
C LYS A 41 -5.26 1.18 -10.65
N TRP A 42 -4.28 1.43 -11.50
CA TRP A 42 -2.94 1.79 -11.08
C TRP A 42 -2.93 3.21 -10.51
N ARG A 43 -2.39 3.36 -9.29
CA ARG A 43 -2.27 4.63 -8.59
C ARG A 43 -0.88 4.77 -8.01
N LYS A 44 -0.36 6.00 -7.92
CA LYS A 44 0.84 6.27 -7.16
C LYS A 44 0.56 6.03 -5.67
N TRP A 45 1.40 5.27 -4.97
CA TRP A 45 1.34 5.13 -3.51
C TRP A 45 1.84 6.43 -2.85
N SER A 46 0.96 7.42 -2.85
CA SER A 46 1.15 8.75 -2.30
C SER A 46 -0.22 9.42 -2.25
N TYR A 47 -0.51 10.10 -1.15
CA TYR A 47 -1.76 10.81 -0.97
C TYR A 47 -1.53 12.25 -0.51
N SER A 48 -2.22 13.18 -1.16
CA SER A 48 -2.33 14.57 -0.74
C SER A 48 -3.81 14.96 -0.82
N PRO A 49 -4.39 15.56 0.24
CA PRO A 49 -5.75 16.06 0.17
C PRO A 49 -5.84 17.21 -0.84
N SER A 50 -7.00 17.38 -1.47
CA SER A 50 -7.20 18.37 -2.55
C SER A 50 -6.96 19.82 -2.13
N TRP A 51 -7.12 20.13 -0.84
CA TRP A 51 -6.88 21.47 -0.29
C TRP A 51 -5.40 21.77 0.00
N ALA A 52 -4.51 20.76 -0.04
CA ALA A 52 -3.10 20.96 0.25
C ALA A 52 -2.45 21.80 -0.85
N LYS A 53 -1.80 22.91 -0.44
CA LYS A 53 -1.07 23.79 -1.37
C LYS A 53 0.16 23.12 -1.96
N GLU A 54 0.82 22.29 -1.16
CA GLU A 54 2.00 21.51 -1.55
C GLU A 54 1.74 20.01 -1.33
N PRO A 55 2.36 19.12 -2.13
CA PRO A 55 2.20 17.68 -1.95
C PRO A 55 2.67 17.20 -0.57
N MET A 56 1.75 16.61 0.21
CA MET A 56 2.07 16.03 1.52
C MET A 56 2.70 14.62 1.40
N ASN A 57 2.43 13.92 0.29
CA ASN A 57 2.94 12.59 -0.02
C ASN A 57 2.75 11.55 1.11
N LEU A 58 1.55 11.55 1.71
CA LEU A 58 1.21 10.63 2.78
C LEU A 58 1.07 9.21 2.23
N ILE A 59 1.64 8.23 2.93
CA ILE A 59 1.62 6.81 2.51
C ILE A 59 0.79 5.90 3.43
N ASN A 60 0.44 6.39 4.62
CA ASN A 60 -0.33 5.64 5.62
C ASN A 60 -1.39 6.55 6.24
N ALA A 61 -2.52 5.96 6.60
CA ALA A 61 -3.55 6.58 7.42
C ALA A 61 -3.84 5.68 8.62
N ARG A 62 -3.91 6.26 9.82
CA ARG A 62 -4.20 5.53 11.06
C ARG A 62 -5.70 5.26 11.16
N SER A 63 -6.11 4.01 11.27
CA SER A 63 -7.53 3.60 11.31
C SER A 63 -8.29 4.28 12.44
N GLU A 64 -7.63 4.55 13.57
CA GLU A 64 -8.20 5.17 14.76
C GLU A 64 -8.68 6.61 14.52
N THR A 65 -8.07 7.32 13.57
CA THR A 65 -8.31 8.77 13.36
C THR A 65 -8.59 9.15 11.91
N VAL A 66 -8.66 8.18 11.00
CA VAL A 66 -8.82 8.41 9.55
C VAL A 66 -10.09 9.20 9.21
N ARG A 67 -11.17 9.00 9.98
CA ARG A 67 -12.45 9.70 9.77
C ARG A 67 -12.49 11.12 10.35
N GLU A 68 -11.54 11.47 11.20
CA GLU A 68 -11.51 12.75 11.92
C GLU A 68 -10.49 13.72 11.31
N LYS A 69 -9.32 13.21 10.92
CA LYS A 69 -8.22 14.04 10.43
C LYS A 69 -8.60 14.76 9.13
N PRO A 70 -8.41 16.09 9.03
CA PRO A 70 -8.73 16.87 7.83
C PRO A 70 -8.06 16.36 6.55
N SER A 71 -6.91 15.70 6.68
CA SER A 71 -6.23 15.07 5.55
C SER A 71 -7.04 13.92 4.95
N PHE A 72 -7.78 13.15 5.74
CA PHE A 72 -8.40 11.89 5.30
C PHE A 72 -9.92 11.85 5.43
N LYS A 73 -10.55 12.76 6.17
CA LYS A 73 -11.99 12.71 6.46
C LYS A 73 -12.88 12.69 5.20
N GLU A 74 -12.43 13.33 4.11
CA GLU A 74 -13.11 13.34 2.80
C GLU A 74 -12.50 12.33 1.80
N SER A 75 -11.57 11.48 2.25
CA SER A 75 -10.93 10.49 1.39
C SER A 75 -11.89 9.35 1.07
N LYS A 76 -11.74 8.76 -0.13
CA LYS A 76 -12.51 7.60 -0.55
C LYS A 76 -11.71 6.33 -0.25
N PRO A 77 -12.34 5.28 0.31
CA PRO A 77 -11.66 4.01 0.53
C PRO A 77 -11.28 3.35 -0.80
N CYS A 78 -10.19 2.59 -0.78
CA CYS A 78 -9.81 1.67 -1.84
C CYS A 78 -9.08 0.48 -1.19
N LEU A 79 -9.09 -0.66 -1.87
CA LEU A 79 -8.25 -1.79 -1.52
C LEU A 79 -6.92 -1.66 -2.25
N VAL A 80 -5.82 -1.97 -1.57
CA VAL A 80 -4.48 -2.08 -2.17
C VAL A 80 -4.16 -3.56 -2.22
N LEU A 81 -3.83 -4.09 -3.39
CA LEU A 81 -3.44 -5.48 -3.51
C LEU A 81 -2.00 -5.66 -3.00
N ALA A 82 -1.82 -6.59 -2.07
CA ALA A 82 -0.52 -6.98 -1.51
C ALA A 82 -0.58 -8.43 -1.03
N ASP A 83 0.53 -9.16 -1.13
CA ASP A 83 0.65 -10.53 -0.60
C ASP A 83 1.56 -10.62 0.62
N GLU A 84 2.56 -9.75 0.73
CA GLU A 84 3.44 -9.67 1.90
C GLU A 84 3.89 -8.25 2.19
N TRP A 85 4.43 -8.02 3.40
CA TRP A 85 5.05 -6.73 3.75
C TRP A 85 6.31 -6.84 4.60
N TYR A 86 7.09 -5.76 4.60
CA TYR A 86 8.29 -5.65 5.41
C TYR A 86 8.10 -4.63 6.53
N GLU A 87 8.57 -4.98 7.73
CA GLU A 87 8.74 -4.04 8.85
C GLU A 87 10.14 -4.20 9.44
N TRP A 88 10.68 -3.11 10.00
CA TRP A 88 12.02 -3.10 10.58
C TRP A 88 11.91 -3.04 12.10
N LYS A 89 12.35 -4.10 12.78
CA LYS A 89 12.54 -4.07 14.23
C LYS A 89 13.82 -3.30 14.53
N ARG A 90 13.72 -2.26 15.34
CA ARG A 90 14.87 -1.51 15.82
C ARG A 90 15.46 -2.20 17.05
N ASP A 91 16.76 -2.44 17.04
CA ASP A 91 17.54 -2.93 18.17
C ASP A 91 18.78 -2.04 18.34
N GLY A 92 18.69 -1.08 19.26
CA GLY A 92 19.66 0.02 19.39
C GLY A 92 19.79 0.84 18.10
N GLU A 93 20.99 0.80 17.51
CA GLU A 93 21.32 1.46 16.24
C GLU A 93 21.05 0.59 15.01
N THR A 94 20.81 -0.72 15.21
CA THR A 94 20.56 -1.65 14.11
C THR A 94 19.07 -1.72 13.77
N LYS A 95 18.78 -2.05 12.51
CA LYS A 95 17.42 -2.28 12.01
C LYS A 95 17.38 -3.63 11.32
N GLN A 96 16.73 -4.60 11.95
CA GLN A 96 16.52 -5.92 11.36
C GLN A 96 15.21 -5.91 10.56
N PRO A 97 15.22 -6.16 9.24
CA PRO A 97 14.00 -6.37 8.48
C PRO A 97 13.35 -7.71 8.82
N TYR A 98 12.04 -7.71 8.89
CA TYR A 98 11.18 -8.88 9.00
C TYR A 98 10.21 -8.89 7.81
N PHE A 99 9.98 -10.08 7.26
CA PHE A 99 9.06 -10.31 6.16
C PHE A 99 7.81 -11.03 6.69
N PHE A 100 6.65 -10.40 6.54
CA PHE A 100 5.38 -10.89 7.05
C PHE A 100 4.53 -11.36 5.89
N HIS A 101 4.00 -12.57 6.00
CA HIS A 101 3.25 -13.22 4.94
C HIS A 101 2.17 -14.13 5.50
N LEU A 102 1.17 -14.44 4.67
CA LEU A 102 0.12 -15.42 4.96
C LEU A 102 0.21 -16.55 3.94
N ASP A 103 1.24 -17.40 4.05
CA ASP A 103 1.50 -18.52 3.12
C ASP A 103 1.33 -18.15 1.62
N HIS A 104 1.83 -16.96 1.23
CA HIS A 104 1.77 -16.40 -0.12
C HIS A 104 0.36 -16.10 -0.66
N GLN A 105 -0.64 -16.01 0.21
CA GLN A 105 -1.97 -15.52 -0.12
C GLN A 105 -2.02 -14.00 -0.09
N MET A 106 -2.73 -13.40 -1.06
CA MET A 106 -3.02 -11.98 -1.09
C MET A 106 -4.01 -11.59 0.02
N PHE A 107 -3.87 -10.39 0.58
CA PHE A 107 -4.74 -9.83 1.64
C PHE A 107 -5.28 -8.44 1.30
#